data_AF-A0A9P6AM26-F1
#
_entry.id   AF-A0A9P6AM26-F1
#
_cell.length_a   1.000
_cell.length_b   1.000
_cell.length_c   1.000
_cell.angle_alpha   90.00
_cell.angle_beta   90.00
_cell.angle_gamma   90.00
#
_symmetry.space_group_name_H-M   'P 1'
#
loop_
_entity.id
_entity.type
_entity.pdbx_description
1 polymer ?
#
loop_
_entity_poly.entity_id
_entity_poly.type
_entity_poly.pdbx_seq_one_letter_code
_entity_poly.pdbx_strand_id
1 'polypeptide(L)'
;MEQDTLSISVNWSDRNESMECTATVIKPFLPVTKSQVFLVNVHPAPGGIPSPIILKVSDPRFIEDRVSRSGDHPWSLENEVAAAERRAAVMQGDRQDDYDEDNFLDFDEVFWEEYAYRTMQLLFQSELAAYTRLRQLQGDGIPQCYGFGTLHPDIQRPVVPNAHLLDAYFNHDCASHRSDGVIHNDLHANNVIFSPAKPETPSNVYVIDFGHAGLREDESDIDWGECLYVQGDEMRVRRHLSDVGVRDPDPQRPDIFPNAPGAVVWNRWAEGKGRRWCEAAGEQWDGPGGVKLIEPIQWKPRDEVTGWPDARDAGLLAGAAPPRPGSPDFTPLSRDVVEKTELTNYCYEVFQCLGLAILAYNFGMKVDEAGQFEVPSKGEMRPE
;
A
#
# COMPACT_ATOMS: atom_id res chain seq x y z
N MET A 1 -20.72 -26.04 -17.06
CA MET A 1 -20.27 -24.70 -16.66
C MET A 1 -19.18 -24.34 -17.64
N GLU A 2 -19.43 -23.32 -18.46
CA GLU A 2 -18.41 -22.78 -19.36
C GLU A 2 -17.29 -22.23 -18.47
N GLN A 3 -16.04 -22.60 -18.75
CA GLN A 3 -14.91 -22.06 -18.00
C GLN A 3 -14.66 -20.65 -18.54
N ASP A 4 -14.59 -19.66 -17.65
CA ASP A 4 -14.25 -18.31 -18.05
C ASP A 4 -12.80 -18.28 -18.53
N THR A 5 -12.61 -17.93 -19.80
CA THR A 5 -11.30 -17.82 -20.44
C THR A 5 -11.00 -16.37 -20.81
N LEU A 6 -9.76 -15.95 -20.60
CA LEU A 6 -9.27 -14.61 -20.88
C LEU A 6 -8.19 -14.68 -21.97
N SER A 7 -8.25 -13.81 -22.97
CA SER A 7 -7.19 -13.68 -23.98
C SER A 7 -6.16 -12.67 -23.50
N ILE A 8 -4.89 -13.05 -23.41
CA ILE A 8 -3.80 -12.20 -22.91
C ILE A 8 -2.58 -12.24 -23.84
N SER A 9 -1.89 -11.11 -23.99
CA SER A 9 -0.58 -11.03 -24.65
C SER A 9 0.47 -10.78 -23.59
N VAL A 10 1.51 -11.62 -23.52
CA VAL A 10 2.49 -11.61 -22.41
C VAL A 10 3.91 -11.48 -22.94
N ASN A 11 4.65 -10.50 -22.42
CA ASN A 11 6.10 -10.40 -22.48
C ASN A 11 6.70 -11.14 -21.27
N TRP A 12 7.43 -12.22 -21.54
CA TRP A 12 8.00 -13.05 -20.48
C TRP A 12 9.32 -12.47 -19.98
N SER A 13 9.52 -12.36 -18.66
CA SER A 13 10.70 -11.70 -18.06
C SER A 13 12.05 -12.30 -18.48
N ASP A 14 12.06 -13.58 -18.85
CA ASP A 14 13.26 -14.32 -19.29
C ASP A 14 13.33 -14.51 -20.81
N ARG A 15 12.41 -13.94 -21.59
CA ARG A 15 12.37 -14.07 -23.05
C ARG A 15 12.11 -12.73 -23.71
N ASN A 16 12.84 -12.42 -24.78
CA ASN A 16 12.62 -11.19 -25.54
C ASN A 16 11.49 -11.34 -26.58
N GLU A 17 10.43 -12.08 -26.22
CA GLU A 17 9.33 -12.46 -27.12
C GLU A 17 7.99 -12.23 -26.41
N SER A 18 7.07 -11.54 -27.10
CA SER A 18 5.66 -11.49 -26.71
C SER A 18 4.93 -12.72 -27.23
N MET A 19 4.02 -13.28 -26.43
CA MET A 19 3.22 -14.44 -26.82
C MET A 19 1.75 -14.25 -26.46
N GLU A 20 0.88 -14.52 -27.42
CA GLU A 20 -0.57 -14.64 -27.20
C GLU A 20 -0.89 -15.93 -26.45
N CYS A 21 -1.63 -15.80 -25.36
CA CYS A 21 -2.03 -16.89 -24.49
C CYS A 21 -3.52 -16.78 -24.15
N THR A 22 -4.10 -17.91 -23.75
CA THR A 22 -5.41 -17.98 -23.11
C THR A 22 -5.22 -18.34 -21.64
N ALA A 23 -5.81 -17.57 -20.74
CA ALA A 23 -5.83 -17.85 -19.32
C ALA A 23 -7.22 -18.35 -18.90
N THR A 24 -7.29 -19.59 -18.44
CA THR A 24 -8.52 -20.17 -17.89
C THR A 24 -8.62 -19.80 -16.41
N VAL A 25 -9.68 -19.09 -16.02
CA VAL A 25 -9.89 -18.65 -14.64
C VAL A 25 -10.28 -19.83 -13.76
N ILE A 26 -9.49 -20.06 -12.71
CA ILE A 26 -9.81 -21.03 -11.65
C ILE A 26 -10.59 -20.34 -10.54
N LYS A 27 -10.11 -19.17 -10.10
CA LYS A 27 -10.69 -18.45 -8.97
C LYS A 27 -10.41 -16.94 -9.07
N PRO A 28 -11.43 -16.07 -9.00
CA PRO A 28 -11.22 -14.64 -8.76
C PRO A 28 -10.95 -14.37 -7.26
N PHE A 29 -10.11 -13.38 -6.97
CA PHE A 29 -9.91 -12.84 -5.63
C PHE A 29 -10.58 -11.45 -5.55
N LEU A 30 -11.46 -11.28 -4.56
CA LEU A 30 -12.19 -10.05 -4.30
C LEU A 30 -12.21 -9.76 -2.79
N PRO A 31 -12.23 -8.49 -2.37
CA PRO A 31 -11.91 -7.30 -3.17
C PRO A 31 -10.39 -7.11 -3.29
N VAL A 32 -9.94 -6.51 -4.38
CA VAL A 32 -8.60 -5.96 -4.49
C VAL A 32 -8.78 -4.49 -4.87
N THR A 33 -8.14 -3.60 -4.11
CA THR A 33 -8.46 -2.16 -4.03
C THR A 33 -8.27 -1.43 -5.36
N LYS A 34 -7.29 -1.84 -6.19
CA LYS A 34 -6.98 -1.13 -7.45
C LYS A 34 -6.78 -2.02 -8.68
N SER A 35 -6.91 -3.34 -8.54
CA SER A 35 -6.73 -4.30 -9.64
C SER A 35 -7.67 -5.48 -9.48
N GLN A 36 -7.89 -6.29 -10.52
CA GLN A 36 -8.50 -7.61 -10.33
C GLN A 36 -7.39 -8.66 -10.25
N VAL A 37 -7.57 -9.64 -9.37
CA VAL A 37 -6.59 -10.72 -9.22
C VAL A 37 -7.30 -12.05 -9.43
N PHE A 38 -6.69 -12.91 -10.24
CA PHE A 38 -7.21 -14.22 -10.61
C PHE A 38 -6.16 -15.29 -10.39
N LEU A 39 -6.56 -16.46 -9.91
CA LEU A 39 -5.80 -17.69 -10.05
C LEU A 39 -6.18 -18.31 -11.40
N VAL A 40 -5.22 -18.53 -12.29
CA VAL A 40 -5.46 -18.98 -13.67
C VAL A 40 -4.54 -20.14 -14.07
N ASN A 41 -4.95 -20.89 -15.08
CA ASN A 41 -4.05 -21.73 -15.88
C ASN A 41 -3.81 -21.05 -17.23
N VAL A 42 -2.55 -20.90 -17.63
CA VAL A 42 -2.17 -20.22 -18.90
C VAL A 42 -1.87 -21.25 -19.99
N HIS A 43 -2.36 -21.02 -21.20
CA HIS A 43 -2.25 -21.92 -22.34
C HIS A 43 -1.92 -21.16 -23.65
N PRO A 44 -0.88 -21.54 -24.41
CA PRO A 44 0.18 -22.45 -24.01
C PRO A 44 1.02 -21.83 -22.88
N ALA A 45 1.33 -22.59 -21.83
CA ALA A 45 2.32 -22.16 -20.85
C ALA A 45 3.72 -22.39 -21.44
N PRO A 46 4.58 -21.36 -21.52
CA PRO A 46 5.99 -21.60 -21.76
C PRO A 46 6.57 -22.52 -20.67
N GLY A 47 7.51 -23.38 -21.04
CA GLY A 47 8.17 -24.26 -20.07
C GLY A 47 8.81 -23.47 -18.92
N GLY A 48 8.59 -23.94 -17.69
CA GLY A 48 9.14 -23.34 -16.46
C GLY A 48 8.17 -22.47 -15.67
N ILE A 49 6.99 -22.17 -16.21
CA ILE A 49 5.97 -21.36 -15.50
C ILE A 49 5.07 -22.27 -14.66
N PRO A 50 4.82 -21.92 -13.38
CA PRO A 50 3.93 -22.69 -12.53
C PRO A 50 2.49 -22.63 -13.06
N SER A 51 1.76 -23.72 -12.84
CA SER A 51 0.33 -23.79 -13.09
C SER A 51 -0.31 -24.47 -11.88
N PRO A 52 -1.20 -23.80 -11.15
CA PRO A 52 -1.79 -22.48 -11.44
C PRO A 52 -0.84 -21.30 -11.16
N ILE A 53 -1.18 -20.12 -11.70
CA ILE A 53 -0.45 -18.86 -11.54
C ILE A 53 -1.40 -17.70 -11.20
N ILE A 54 -0.89 -16.63 -10.59
CA ILE A 54 -1.66 -15.41 -10.32
C ILE A 54 -1.60 -14.48 -11.55
N LEU A 55 -2.76 -14.05 -12.02
CA LEU A 55 -2.93 -13.01 -13.02
C LEU A 55 -3.53 -11.77 -12.33
N LYS A 56 -2.75 -10.70 -12.22
CA LYS A 56 -3.21 -9.39 -11.71
C LYS A 56 -3.48 -8.47 -12.90
N VAL A 57 -4.66 -7.88 -12.98
CA VAL A 57 -5.12 -7.03 -14.10
C VAL A 57 -5.42 -5.62 -13.60
N SER A 58 -4.72 -4.64 -14.18
CA SER A 58 -4.91 -3.21 -13.92
C SER A 58 -5.92 -2.63 -14.91
N ASP A 59 -7.21 -2.86 -14.67
CA ASP A 59 -8.31 -2.31 -15.48
C ASP A 59 -8.95 -1.10 -14.77
N PRO A 60 -8.92 0.11 -15.37
CA PRO A 60 -9.50 1.34 -14.81
C PRO A 60 -10.97 1.25 -14.39
N ARG A 61 -11.73 0.27 -14.88
CA ARG A 61 -13.12 0.04 -14.48
C ARG A 61 -13.29 -0.29 -13.00
N PHE A 62 -12.26 -0.87 -12.39
CA PHE A 62 -12.35 -1.46 -11.06
C PHE A 62 -11.49 -0.74 -10.01
N ILE A 63 -11.03 0.48 -10.30
CA ILE A 63 -10.36 1.32 -9.30
C ILE A 63 -11.34 1.72 -8.20
N GLU A 64 -10.98 1.52 -6.93
CA GLU A 64 -11.83 1.86 -5.77
C GLU A 64 -12.20 3.33 -5.66
N ASP A 65 -11.41 4.23 -6.27
CA ASP A 65 -11.64 5.67 -6.29
C ASP A 65 -13.02 6.02 -6.88
N ARG A 66 -13.57 5.14 -7.74
CA ARG A 66 -14.92 5.30 -8.32
C ARG A 66 -16.05 5.21 -7.31
N VAL A 67 -15.79 4.66 -6.12
CA VAL A 67 -16.80 4.39 -5.08
C VAL A 67 -16.55 5.21 -3.81
N SER A 68 -15.34 5.72 -3.58
CA SER A 68 -14.89 5.95 -2.19
C SER A 68 -14.81 7.41 -1.69
N ARG A 69 -14.86 8.49 -2.49
CA ARG A 69 -14.72 9.86 -1.93
C ARG A 69 -15.44 11.03 -2.62
N SER A 70 -15.83 10.93 -3.89
CA SER A 70 -16.21 12.13 -4.68
C SER A 70 -17.64 12.08 -5.25
N GLY A 71 -18.38 11.00 -4.99
CA GLY A 71 -19.59 10.63 -5.69
C GLY A 71 -19.40 9.34 -6.48
N ASP A 72 -20.50 8.75 -6.93
CA ASP A 72 -20.46 7.58 -7.81
C ASP A 72 -20.07 8.03 -9.21
N HIS A 73 -18.87 7.63 -9.67
CA HIS A 73 -18.41 7.84 -11.05
C HIS A 73 -18.39 6.49 -11.78
N PRO A 74 -19.58 5.93 -12.12
CA PRO A 74 -19.66 4.64 -12.77
C PRO A 74 -18.98 4.70 -14.13
N TRP A 75 -18.25 3.65 -14.44
CA TRP A 75 -17.64 3.52 -15.75
C TRP A 75 -18.69 3.49 -16.86
N SER A 76 -18.41 4.19 -17.97
CA SER A 76 -19.16 4.07 -19.21
C SER A 76 -18.23 3.94 -20.42
N LEU A 77 -18.64 3.14 -21.41
CA LEU A 77 -17.87 2.99 -22.64
C LEU A 77 -17.78 4.32 -23.42
N GLU A 78 -18.85 5.12 -23.39
CA GLU A 78 -18.90 6.42 -24.06
C GLU A 78 -17.85 7.39 -23.50
N ASN A 79 -17.75 7.50 -22.17
CA ASN A 79 -16.78 8.37 -21.53
C ASN A 79 -15.34 7.87 -21.73
N GLU A 80 -15.13 6.55 -21.73
CA GLU A 80 -13.81 5.97 -21.99
C GLU A 80 -13.34 6.23 -23.44
N VAL A 81 -14.26 6.16 -24.42
CA VAL A 81 -14.00 6.54 -25.82
C VAL A 81 -13.69 8.02 -25.93
N ALA A 82 -14.50 8.89 -25.33
CA ALA A 82 -14.25 10.33 -25.34
C ALA A 82 -12.89 10.70 -24.69
N ALA A 83 -12.53 10.05 -23.58
CA ALA A 83 -11.24 10.23 -22.92
C ALA A 83 -10.08 9.77 -23.82
N ALA A 84 -10.22 8.62 -24.49
CA ALA A 84 -9.23 8.14 -25.43
C ALA A 84 -9.05 9.05 -26.64
N GLU A 85 -10.12 9.60 -27.20
CA GLU A 85 -10.07 10.57 -28.29
C GLU A 85 -9.36 11.86 -27.85
N ARG A 86 -9.64 12.35 -26.63
CA ARG A 86 -8.93 13.48 -26.04
C ARG A 86 -7.44 13.22 -25.91
N ARG A 87 -7.03 12.05 -25.40
CA ARG A 87 -5.61 11.65 -25.34
C ARG A 87 -4.96 11.64 -26.72
N ALA A 88 -5.64 11.07 -27.71
CA ALA A 88 -5.14 11.01 -29.08
C ALA A 88 -4.92 12.42 -29.67
N ALA A 89 -5.84 13.37 -29.44
CA ALA A 89 -5.71 14.75 -29.86
C ALA A 89 -4.52 15.46 -29.17
N VAL A 90 -4.30 15.19 -27.86
CA VAL A 90 -3.12 15.70 -27.13
C VAL A 90 -1.82 15.16 -27.74
N MET A 91 -1.74 13.86 -28.01
CA MET A 91 -0.56 13.23 -28.62
C MET A 91 -0.26 13.76 -30.03
N GLN A 92 -1.28 14.17 -30.78
CA GLN A 92 -1.15 14.75 -32.11
C GLN A 92 -0.81 16.25 -32.09
N GLY A 93 -0.89 16.89 -30.92
CA GLY A 93 -0.68 18.33 -30.75
C GLY A 93 -1.88 19.19 -31.13
N ASP A 94 -3.04 18.56 -31.39
CA ASP A 94 -4.30 19.25 -31.70
C ASP A 94 -4.96 19.85 -30.45
N ARG A 95 -4.57 19.37 -29.27
CA ARG A 95 -5.03 19.84 -27.96
C ARG A 95 -3.85 19.96 -27.00
N GLN A 96 -3.86 20.99 -26.14
CA GLN A 96 -2.95 21.06 -24.99
C GLN A 96 -3.34 20.01 -23.95
N ASP A 97 -2.37 19.35 -23.33
CA ASP A 97 -2.65 18.52 -22.14
C ASP A 97 -3.02 19.44 -20.98
N ASP A 98 -4.33 19.56 -20.74
CA ASP A 98 -4.97 20.34 -19.67
C ASP A 98 -5.34 19.45 -18.48
N TYR A 99 -4.72 18.27 -18.37
CA TYR A 99 -4.88 17.38 -17.22
C TYR A 99 -4.10 17.92 -16.01
N ASP A 100 -4.84 18.27 -14.96
CA ASP A 100 -4.33 18.70 -13.67
C ASP A 100 -4.82 17.75 -12.58
N GLU A 101 -3.89 17.02 -11.96
CA GLU A 101 -4.20 16.08 -10.87
C GLU A 101 -4.70 16.78 -9.63
N ASP A 102 -4.34 18.06 -9.40
CA ASP A 102 -4.68 18.75 -8.16
C ASP A 102 -6.12 19.32 -8.16
N ASN A 103 -6.77 19.41 -9.32
CA ASN A 103 -8.08 20.04 -9.47
C ASN A 103 -9.26 19.04 -9.58
N PHE A 104 -9.35 18.08 -8.65
CA PHE A 104 -10.39 17.03 -8.63
C PHE A 104 -11.85 17.52 -8.59
N LEU A 105 -12.10 18.75 -8.15
CA LEU A 105 -13.46 19.25 -7.94
C LEU A 105 -14.21 19.58 -9.24
N ASP A 106 -13.50 19.77 -10.34
CA ASP A 106 -14.06 20.18 -11.63
C ASP A 106 -14.09 19.04 -12.68
N PHE A 107 -13.86 17.79 -12.24
CA PHE A 107 -13.80 16.66 -13.17
C PHE A 107 -15.20 16.33 -13.72
N ASP A 108 -15.38 16.53 -15.03
CA ASP A 108 -16.49 15.91 -15.75
C ASP A 108 -16.29 14.38 -15.87
N GLU A 109 -17.31 13.66 -16.33
CA GLU A 109 -17.24 12.20 -16.42
C GLU A 109 -16.12 11.71 -17.35
N VAL A 110 -15.79 12.48 -18.40
CA VAL A 110 -14.70 12.16 -19.34
C VAL A 110 -13.34 12.35 -18.66
N PHE A 111 -13.19 13.40 -17.85
CA PHE A 111 -11.99 13.64 -17.07
C PHE A 111 -11.78 12.56 -16.01
N TRP A 112 -12.86 12.05 -15.40
CA TRP A 112 -12.77 10.90 -14.49
C TRP A 112 -12.25 9.63 -15.18
N GLU A 113 -12.68 9.36 -16.41
CA GLU A 113 -12.14 8.23 -17.19
C GLU A 113 -10.67 8.44 -17.56
N GLU A 114 -10.27 9.68 -17.85
CA GLU A 114 -8.87 10.04 -18.06
C GLU A 114 -8.03 9.83 -16.79
N TYR A 115 -8.52 10.30 -15.63
CA TYR A 115 -7.88 10.09 -14.33
C TYR A 115 -7.73 8.60 -14.02
N ALA A 116 -8.81 7.81 -14.13
CA ALA A 116 -8.76 6.38 -13.85
C ALA A 116 -7.76 5.65 -14.77
N TYR A 117 -7.70 6.04 -16.04
CA TYR A 117 -6.71 5.50 -16.98
C TYR A 117 -5.28 5.86 -16.57
N ARG A 118 -4.97 7.14 -16.34
CA ARG A 118 -3.62 7.60 -15.98
C ARG A 118 -3.16 6.99 -14.66
N THR A 119 -4.02 6.97 -13.65
CA THR A 119 -3.73 6.35 -12.36
C THR A 119 -3.42 4.86 -12.53
N MET A 120 -4.19 4.10 -13.30
CA MET A 120 -3.86 2.67 -13.52
C MET A 120 -2.60 2.44 -14.33
N GLN A 121 -2.28 3.31 -15.29
CA GLN A 121 -0.99 3.24 -15.99
C GLN A 121 0.17 3.51 -15.03
N LEU A 122 0.06 4.54 -14.19
CA LEU A 122 1.07 4.89 -13.19
C LEU A 122 1.30 3.73 -12.21
N LEU A 123 0.23 3.17 -11.64
CA LEU A 123 0.35 2.05 -10.70
C LEU A 123 0.95 0.81 -11.34
N PHE A 124 0.54 0.49 -12.57
CA PHE A 124 1.11 -0.63 -13.31
C PHE A 124 2.61 -0.44 -13.57
N GLN A 125 3.02 0.76 -14.01
CA GLN A 125 4.43 1.07 -14.30
C GLN A 125 5.29 1.07 -13.03
N SER A 126 4.79 1.63 -11.94
CA SER A 126 5.46 1.61 -10.64
C SER A 126 5.67 0.17 -10.15
N GLU A 127 4.63 -0.66 -10.20
CA GLU A 127 4.71 -2.06 -9.80
C GLU A 127 5.69 -2.86 -10.68
N LEU A 128 5.64 -2.68 -12.01
CA LEU A 128 6.57 -3.33 -12.94
C LEU A 128 8.02 -2.93 -12.66
N ALA A 129 8.27 -1.65 -12.42
CA ALA A 129 9.59 -1.13 -12.12
C ALA A 129 10.10 -1.63 -10.76
N ALA A 130 9.23 -1.71 -9.75
CA ALA A 130 9.55 -2.31 -8.46
C ALA A 130 9.94 -3.78 -8.61
N TYR A 131 9.12 -4.61 -9.28
CA TYR A 131 9.47 -6.00 -9.54
C TYR A 131 10.80 -6.14 -10.30
N THR A 132 11.05 -5.26 -11.26
CA THR A 132 12.30 -5.25 -12.03
C THR A 132 13.52 -5.00 -11.14
N ARG A 133 13.44 -4.04 -10.21
CA ARG A 133 14.53 -3.75 -9.25
C ARG A 133 14.70 -4.83 -8.20
N LEU A 134 13.58 -5.38 -7.74
CA LEU A 134 13.52 -6.43 -6.73
C LEU A 134 13.77 -7.83 -7.30
N ARG A 135 14.29 -7.96 -8.53
CA ARG A 135 14.50 -9.25 -9.20
C ARG A 135 15.32 -10.24 -8.37
N GLN A 136 16.27 -9.76 -7.58
CA GLN A 136 17.11 -10.62 -6.72
C GLN A 136 16.37 -11.16 -5.49
N LEU A 137 15.28 -10.51 -5.08
CA LEU A 137 14.42 -10.90 -3.95
C LEU A 137 13.17 -11.66 -4.41
N GLN A 138 12.94 -11.78 -5.72
CA GLN A 138 11.84 -12.56 -6.24
C GLN A 138 12.04 -14.06 -5.93
N GLY A 139 10.98 -14.69 -5.44
CA GLY A 139 11.02 -16.05 -4.89
C GLY A 139 11.48 -16.12 -3.42
N ASP A 140 11.90 -14.98 -2.84
CA ASP A 140 12.41 -14.79 -1.49
C ASP A 140 11.64 -13.65 -0.80
N GLY A 141 10.41 -13.96 -0.40
CA GLY A 141 9.46 -13.01 0.21
C GLY A 141 8.94 -11.88 -0.71
N ILE A 142 9.41 -11.77 -1.96
CA ILE A 142 8.71 -11.10 -3.05
C ILE A 142 8.23 -12.15 -4.06
N PRO A 143 6.98 -12.11 -4.57
CA PRO A 143 6.54 -13.05 -5.60
C PRO A 143 7.41 -12.99 -6.85
N GLN A 144 7.65 -14.14 -7.49
CA GLN A 144 8.27 -14.16 -8.81
C GLN A 144 7.32 -13.58 -9.86
N CYS A 145 7.78 -12.58 -10.61
CA CYS A 145 7.10 -12.00 -11.76
C CYS A 145 7.60 -12.67 -13.05
N TYR A 146 6.78 -13.57 -13.59
CA TYR A 146 7.11 -14.36 -14.79
C TYR A 146 6.94 -13.55 -16.08
N GLY A 147 6.11 -12.53 -16.06
CA GLY A 147 5.91 -11.66 -17.21
C GLY A 147 4.85 -10.59 -16.96
N PHE A 148 4.75 -9.69 -17.92
CA PHE A 148 3.79 -8.60 -17.93
C PHE A 148 3.22 -8.45 -19.34
N GLY A 149 2.03 -7.89 -19.45
CA GLY A 149 1.28 -7.99 -20.69
C GLY A 149 -0.01 -7.20 -20.71
N THR A 150 -0.88 -7.56 -21.63
CA THR A 150 -2.20 -6.94 -21.81
C THR A 150 -3.31 -7.98 -21.82
N LEU A 151 -4.46 -7.62 -21.26
CA LEU A 151 -5.70 -8.36 -21.37
C LEU A 151 -6.50 -7.86 -22.58
N HIS A 152 -6.93 -8.76 -23.45
CA HIS A 152 -7.78 -8.47 -24.59
C HIS A 152 -9.24 -8.79 -24.24
N PRO A 153 -10.04 -7.80 -23.81
CA PRO A 153 -11.44 -8.03 -23.50
C PRO A 153 -12.25 -8.33 -24.77
N ASP A 154 -13.33 -9.10 -24.61
CA ASP A 154 -14.25 -9.41 -25.72
C ASP A 154 -14.99 -8.18 -26.26
N ILE A 155 -15.07 -7.11 -25.46
CA ILE A 155 -15.65 -5.83 -25.85
C ILE A 155 -14.54 -4.97 -26.45
N GLN A 156 -14.76 -4.48 -27.66
CA GLN A 156 -13.86 -3.54 -28.30
C GLN A 156 -13.84 -2.22 -27.50
N ARG A 157 -12.76 -2.02 -26.75
CA ARG A 157 -12.51 -0.85 -25.90
C ARG A 157 -11.25 -0.14 -26.37
N PRO A 158 -11.18 1.19 -26.25
CA PRO A 158 -9.96 1.93 -26.55
C PRO A 158 -8.87 1.71 -25.49
N VAL A 159 -9.24 1.31 -24.27
CA VAL A 159 -8.29 0.97 -23.20
C VAL A 159 -8.10 -0.54 -23.15
N VAL A 160 -6.86 -0.97 -23.35
CA VAL A 160 -6.43 -2.36 -23.17
C VAL A 160 -5.80 -2.46 -21.77
N PRO A 161 -6.40 -3.22 -20.82
CA PRO A 161 -5.86 -3.34 -19.47
C PRO A 161 -4.49 -4.01 -19.45
N ASN A 162 -3.60 -3.53 -18.59
CA ASN A 162 -2.31 -4.16 -18.36
C ASN A 162 -2.43 -5.34 -17.38
N ALA A 163 -1.51 -6.29 -17.45
CA ALA A 163 -1.52 -7.48 -16.61
C ALA A 163 -0.12 -7.89 -16.14
N HIS A 164 -0.05 -8.49 -14.94
CA HIS A 164 1.12 -9.16 -14.38
C HIS A 164 0.84 -10.64 -14.17
N LEU A 165 1.83 -11.48 -14.47
CA LEU A 165 1.83 -12.91 -14.12
C LEU A 165 2.80 -13.15 -12.97
N LEU A 166 2.24 -13.45 -11.80
CA LEU A 166 2.95 -13.59 -10.54
C LEU A 166 2.84 -15.02 -10.01
N ASP A 167 3.86 -15.49 -9.32
CA ASP A 167 3.81 -16.81 -8.70
C ASP A 167 2.62 -16.95 -7.74
N ALA A 168 1.97 -18.12 -7.79
CA ALA A 168 0.96 -18.51 -6.80
C ALA A 168 1.60 -19.20 -5.58
N TYR A 169 2.85 -19.65 -5.72
CA TYR A 169 3.63 -20.34 -4.72
C TYR A 169 4.87 -19.53 -4.35
N PHE A 170 5.35 -19.79 -3.15
CA PHE A 170 5.92 -18.73 -2.34
C PHE A 170 7.04 -19.36 -1.50
N ASN A 171 8.32 -18.99 -1.72
CA ASN A 171 9.49 -19.42 -0.93
C ASN A 171 10.28 -18.29 -0.18
N HIS A 172 11.16 -18.71 0.73
CA HIS A 172 11.71 -18.07 1.95
C HIS A 172 12.56 -16.79 1.86
N ASP A 173 12.51 -16.00 2.97
CA ASP A 173 13.53 -15.14 3.70
C ASP A 173 13.75 -13.62 3.42
N CYS A 174 12.66 -12.83 3.47
CA CYS A 174 12.66 -11.39 3.22
C CYS A 174 13.40 -10.54 4.29
N ALA A 175 14.71 -10.35 4.14
CA ALA A 175 15.48 -9.45 5.01
C ALA A 175 16.58 -8.65 4.27
N SER A 176 16.20 -7.66 3.45
CA SER A 176 16.71 -6.26 3.49
C SER A 176 16.48 -5.51 2.17
N HIS A 177 15.40 -4.73 2.07
CA HIS A 177 15.08 -3.94 0.86
C HIS A 177 15.85 -2.61 0.74
N ARG A 178 16.74 -2.29 1.69
CA ARG A 178 17.37 -0.96 1.79
C ARG A 178 18.33 -0.68 0.63
N SER A 179 19.00 -1.70 0.08
CA SER A 179 19.96 -1.54 -1.01
C SER A 179 19.33 -1.38 -2.40
N ASP A 180 18.09 -1.81 -2.56
CA ASP A 180 17.53 -2.03 -3.90
C ASP A 180 16.75 -0.82 -4.43
N GLY A 181 16.69 0.26 -3.64
CA GLY A 181 16.11 1.54 -4.05
C GLY A 181 14.61 1.47 -4.30
N VAL A 182 13.88 0.68 -3.51
CA VAL A 182 12.42 0.58 -3.57
C VAL A 182 11.82 0.81 -2.18
N ILE A 183 10.79 1.66 -2.11
CA ILE A 183 9.85 1.80 -0.99
C ILE A 183 8.47 1.35 -1.47
N HIS A 184 7.70 0.68 -0.62
CA HIS A 184 6.39 0.15 -0.98
C HIS A 184 5.30 1.24 -0.97
N ASN A 185 5.38 2.19 -0.02
CA ASN A 185 4.44 3.29 0.27
C ASN A 185 3.00 2.89 0.65
N ASP A 186 2.49 1.76 0.17
CA ASP A 186 1.15 1.25 0.51
C ASP A 186 1.20 -0.04 1.33
N LEU A 187 2.14 -0.10 2.26
CA LEU A 187 2.34 -1.32 3.03
C LEU A 187 1.35 -1.39 4.21
N HIS A 188 0.48 -2.40 4.17
CA HIS A 188 -0.48 -2.71 5.22
C HIS A 188 -0.80 -4.22 5.25
N ALA A 189 -1.59 -4.68 6.21
CA ALA A 189 -1.77 -6.11 6.49
C ALA A 189 -2.33 -6.90 5.30
N ASN A 190 -3.17 -6.26 4.47
CA ASN A 190 -3.72 -6.93 3.28
C ASN A 190 -2.69 -7.12 2.15
N ASN A 191 -1.56 -6.40 2.20
CA ASN A 191 -0.45 -6.49 1.24
C ASN A 191 0.69 -7.37 1.78
N VAL A 192 0.46 -8.03 2.92
CA VAL A 192 1.38 -8.99 3.52
C VAL A 192 0.70 -10.37 3.56
N ILE A 193 1.18 -11.30 2.75
CA ILE A 193 0.62 -12.66 2.66
C ILE A 193 1.50 -13.63 3.45
N PHE A 194 0.87 -14.49 4.24
CA PHE A 194 1.55 -15.59 4.93
C PHE A 194 1.29 -16.90 4.18
N SER A 195 2.36 -17.58 3.73
CA SER A 195 2.22 -18.87 3.07
C SER A 195 1.93 -19.98 4.10
N PRO A 196 0.89 -20.80 3.90
CA PRO A 196 0.57 -21.91 4.79
C PRO A 196 1.46 -23.12 4.46
N ALA A 197 2.78 -23.02 4.61
CA ALA A 197 3.63 -24.19 4.38
C ALA A 197 3.43 -25.28 5.46
N LYS A 198 2.93 -24.91 6.66
CA LYS A 198 2.34 -25.81 7.66
C LYS A 198 1.22 -25.08 8.42
N PRO A 199 0.11 -25.76 8.83
CA PRO A 199 -0.99 -25.15 9.58
C PRO A 199 -0.56 -24.45 10.88
N GLU A 200 0.57 -24.88 11.45
CA GLU A 200 1.01 -24.46 12.78
C GLU A 200 2.13 -23.42 12.75
N THR A 201 2.73 -23.16 11.59
CA THR A 201 3.79 -22.17 11.41
C THR A 201 3.75 -21.60 9.98
N PRO A 202 3.21 -20.38 9.77
CA PRO A 202 3.37 -19.71 8.50
C PRO A 202 4.87 -19.55 8.27
N SER A 203 5.38 -20.26 7.26
CA SER A 203 6.83 -20.37 7.08
C SER A 203 7.40 -19.15 6.40
N ASN A 204 6.55 -18.44 5.65
CA ASN A 204 6.97 -17.41 4.73
C ASN A 204 6.02 -16.22 4.75
N VAL A 205 6.58 -15.05 4.49
CA VAL A 205 5.91 -13.76 4.43
C VAL A 205 6.19 -13.17 3.05
N TYR A 206 5.15 -12.69 2.37
CA TYR A 206 5.27 -12.00 1.09
C TYR A 206 4.76 -10.60 1.19
N VAL A 207 5.50 -9.68 0.59
CA VAL A 207 4.99 -8.34 0.30
C VAL A 207 4.52 -8.31 -1.15
N ILE A 208 3.31 -7.83 -1.37
CA ILE A 208 2.66 -7.74 -2.68
C ILE A 208 2.09 -6.35 -2.91
N ASP A 209 1.68 -6.06 -4.14
CA ASP A 209 0.99 -4.82 -4.51
C ASP A 209 1.86 -3.56 -4.47
N PHE A 210 2.91 -3.58 -5.29
CA PHE A 210 3.85 -2.47 -5.45
C PHE A 210 3.31 -1.33 -6.32
N GLY A 211 1.99 -1.18 -6.47
CA GLY A 211 1.38 -0.16 -7.31
C GLY A 211 1.77 1.27 -6.90
N HIS A 212 2.00 1.51 -5.61
CA HIS A 212 2.41 2.82 -5.08
C HIS A 212 3.91 2.92 -4.82
N ALA A 213 4.70 1.97 -5.31
CA ALA A 213 6.10 1.92 -4.97
C ALA A 213 6.83 3.21 -5.37
N GLY A 214 7.62 3.72 -4.43
CA GLY A 214 8.58 4.78 -4.69
C GLY A 214 9.91 4.17 -5.11
N LEU A 215 10.54 4.79 -6.09
CA LEU A 215 11.74 4.28 -6.72
C LEU A 215 12.85 5.30 -6.50
N ARG A 216 13.98 4.86 -5.93
CA ARG A 216 15.18 5.69 -5.84
C ARG A 216 15.70 6.02 -7.25
N GLU A 217 15.95 7.27 -7.53
CA GLU A 217 16.56 7.76 -8.76
C GLU A 217 17.99 8.22 -8.47
N ASP A 218 18.18 9.52 -8.24
CA ASP A 218 19.48 10.17 -8.00
C ASP A 218 19.67 10.61 -6.55
N GLU A 219 18.74 10.27 -5.64
CA GLU A 219 18.84 10.63 -4.23
C GLU A 219 20.10 10.03 -3.58
N SER A 220 20.73 10.81 -2.71
CA SER A 220 21.87 10.34 -1.91
C SER A 220 21.42 9.25 -0.93
N ASP A 221 22.37 8.47 -0.38
CA ASP A 221 22.02 7.44 0.62
C ASP A 221 21.36 8.05 1.87
N ILE A 222 21.68 9.31 2.17
CA ILE A 222 21.10 10.06 3.29
C ILE A 222 19.65 10.43 2.96
N ASP A 223 19.43 11.09 1.82
CA ASP A 223 18.08 11.52 1.42
C ASP A 223 17.16 10.32 1.23
N TRP A 224 17.66 9.24 0.61
CA TRP A 224 16.91 7.99 0.48
C TRP A 224 16.63 7.34 1.83
N GLY A 225 17.60 7.40 2.76
CA GLY A 225 17.41 6.96 4.14
C GLY A 225 16.30 7.73 4.86
N GLU A 226 16.18 9.03 4.61
CA GLU A 226 15.08 9.85 5.12
C GLU A 226 13.74 9.48 4.48
N CYS A 227 13.69 9.24 3.16
CA CYS A 227 12.47 8.74 2.49
C CYS A 227 12.00 7.42 3.10
N LEU A 228 12.90 6.43 3.26
CA LEU A 228 12.62 5.15 3.92
C LEU A 228 12.05 5.35 5.32
N TYR A 229 12.63 6.28 6.07
CA TYR A 229 12.20 6.60 7.43
C TYR A 229 10.80 7.23 7.47
N VAL A 230 10.55 8.25 6.63
CA VAL A 230 9.26 8.97 6.60
C VAL A 230 8.12 8.05 6.21
N GLN A 231 8.32 7.15 5.24
CA GLN A 231 7.29 6.21 4.83
C GLN A 231 7.00 5.16 5.89
N GLY A 232 8.05 4.69 6.58
CA GLY A 232 7.92 3.76 7.70
C GLY A 232 7.46 2.37 7.28
N ASP A 233 7.74 1.94 6.06
CA ASP A 233 7.34 0.61 5.57
C ASP A 233 7.91 -0.51 6.45
N GLU A 234 9.20 -0.46 6.78
CA GLU A 234 9.84 -1.42 7.69
C GLU A 234 9.09 -1.52 9.02
N MET A 235 8.74 -0.37 9.57
CA MET A 235 7.98 -0.23 10.81
C MET A 235 6.59 -0.86 10.72
N ARG A 236 5.91 -0.70 9.57
CA ARG A 236 4.59 -1.32 9.31
C ARG A 236 4.70 -2.83 9.15
N VAL A 237 5.70 -3.36 8.42
CA VAL A 237 5.94 -4.81 8.30
C VAL A 237 6.11 -5.41 9.69
N ARG A 238 7.07 -4.89 10.46
CA ARG A 238 7.41 -5.45 11.77
C ARG A 238 6.20 -5.43 12.71
N ARG A 239 5.38 -4.36 12.65
CA ARG A 239 4.12 -4.27 13.41
C ARG A 239 3.19 -5.42 13.06
N HIS A 240 2.98 -5.66 11.77
CA HIS A 240 2.09 -6.73 11.30
C HIS A 240 2.62 -8.12 11.63
N LEU A 241 3.93 -8.36 11.47
CA LEU A 241 4.57 -9.60 11.91
C LEU A 241 4.33 -9.85 13.39
N SER A 242 4.57 -8.84 14.23
CA SER A 242 4.34 -8.96 15.67
C SER A 242 2.87 -9.16 16.02
N ASP A 243 1.92 -8.56 15.30
CA ASP A 243 0.49 -8.73 15.53
C ASP A 243 0.01 -10.15 15.18
N VAL A 244 0.68 -10.85 14.27
CA VAL A 244 0.42 -12.28 13.96
C VAL A 244 1.29 -13.26 14.76
N GLY A 245 2.04 -12.77 15.74
CA GLY A 245 2.90 -13.61 16.58
C GLY A 245 4.22 -14.04 15.95
N VAL A 246 4.59 -13.46 14.80
CA VAL A 246 5.92 -13.64 14.19
C VAL A 246 6.88 -12.67 14.87
N ARG A 247 7.85 -13.20 15.62
CA ARG A 247 8.82 -12.40 16.35
C ARG A 247 9.97 -12.01 15.43
N ASP A 248 10.22 -10.71 15.34
CA ASP A 248 11.42 -10.20 14.70
C ASP A 248 12.66 -10.52 15.54
N PRO A 249 13.64 -11.27 15.00
CA PRO A 249 14.83 -11.65 15.74
C PRO A 249 15.82 -10.50 15.97
N ASP A 250 15.73 -9.39 15.22
CA ASP A 250 16.67 -8.27 15.31
C ASP A 250 15.95 -6.98 15.74
N PRO A 251 15.91 -6.62 17.04
CA PRO A 251 15.35 -5.35 17.47
C PRO A 251 16.06 -4.21 16.74
N GLN A 252 15.32 -3.17 16.32
CA GLN A 252 15.89 -2.04 15.58
C GLN A 252 17.18 -1.56 16.26
N ARG A 253 18.30 -1.63 15.52
CA ARG A 253 19.56 -1.13 16.04
C ARG A 253 19.43 0.38 16.26
N PRO A 254 19.57 0.86 17.51
CA PRO A 254 19.41 2.27 17.83
C PRO A 254 20.54 3.15 17.29
N ASP A 255 21.55 2.58 16.63
CA ASP A 255 22.76 3.29 16.21
C ASP A 255 22.58 4.15 14.95
N ILE A 256 21.61 3.86 14.08
CA ILE A 256 21.44 4.59 12.81
C ILE A 256 20.59 5.86 12.99
N PHE A 257 19.57 5.83 13.85
CA PHE A 257 18.74 7.00 14.20
C PHE A 257 18.29 6.97 15.67
N PRO A 258 19.20 7.13 16.65
CA PRO A 258 18.92 6.92 18.09
C PRO A 258 17.81 7.81 18.66
N ASN A 259 17.52 8.94 18.01
CA ASN A 259 16.55 9.93 18.47
C ASN A 259 15.34 10.09 17.53
N ALA A 260 15.21 9.23 16.53
CA ALA A 260 14.04 9.26 15.66
C ALA A 260 12.77 8.88 16.45
N PRO A 261 11.74 9.74 16.50
CA PRO A 261 10.49 9.45 17.22
C PRO A 261 9.88 8.09 16.85
N GLY A 262 9.99 7.66 15.60
CA GLY A 262 9.49 6.36 15.13
C GLY A 262 10.16 5.15 15.79
N ALA A 263 11.49 5.17 15.95
CA ALA A 263 12.24 4.06 16.57
C ALA A 263 11.96 3.95 18.08
N VAL A 264 11.83 5.08 18.76
CA VAL A 264 11.47 5.11 20.19
C VAL A 264 10.03 4.62 20.41
N VAL A 265 9.09 5.05 19.56
CA VAL A 265 7.70 4.59 19.61
C VAL A 265 7.61 3.10 19.29
N TRP A 266 8.36 2.62 18.30
CA TRP A 266 8.47 1.19 17.97
C TRP A 266 8.96 0.36 19.13
N ASN A 267 10.13 0.71 19.67
CA ASN A 267 10.79 -0.08 20.69
C ASN A 267 9.90 -0.15 21.94
N ARG A 268 9.27 0.96 22.33
CA ARG A 268 8.27 0.94 23.41
C ARG A 268 7.06 0.06 23.11
N TRP A 269 6.52 0.11 21.89
CA TRP A 269 5.39 -0.72 21.48
C TRP A 269 5.76 -2.22 21.50
N ALA A 270 6.90 -2.57 20.89
CA ALA A 270 7.42 -3.93 20.80
C ALA A 270 7.78 -4.49 22.19
N GLU A 271 8.40 -3.69 23.05
CA GLU A 271 8.64 -4.02 24.46
C GLU A 271 7.33 -4.28 25.21
N GLY A 272 6.32 -3.43 25.02
CA GLY A 272 5.00 -3.59 25.63
C GLY A 272 4.29 -4.87 25.19
N LYS A 273 4.32 -5.20 23.89
CA LYS A 273 3.75 -6.43 23.33
C LYS A 273 4.52 -7.67 23.79
N GLY A 274 5.85 -7.65 23.72
CA GLY A 274 6.70 -8.74 24.17
C GLY A 274 6.50 -9.07 25.65
N ARG A 275 6.39 -8.03 26.50
CA ARG A 275 6.09 -8.21 27.92
C ARG A 275 4.72 -8.87 28.14
N ARG A 276 3.65 -8.37 27.50
CA ARG A 276 2.30 -8.96 27.61
C ARG A 276 2.25 -10.41 27.14
N TRP A 277 3.01 -10.74 26.10
CA TRP A 277 3.11 -12.11 25.59
C TRP A 277 3.82 -13.03 26.59
N CYS A 278 4.99 -12.64 27.11
CA CYS A 278 5.71 -13.40 28.13
C CYS A 278 4.83 -13.60 29.38
N GLU A 279 4.13 -12.55 29.82
CA GLU A 279 3.16 -12.64 30.93
C GLU A 279 2.04 -13.66 30.64
N ALA A 280 1.46 -13.66 29.43
CA ALA A 280 0.41 -14.60 29.04
C ALA A 280 0.93 -16.05 28.91
N ALA A 281 2.19 -16.24 28.50
CA ALA A 281 2.84 -17.54 28.38
C ALA A 281 3.40 -18.08 29.71
N GLY A 282 3.41 -17.26 30.77
CA GLY A 282 4.08 -17.60 32.04
C GLY A 282 5.61 -17.60 31.93
N GLU A 283 6.15 -16.91 30.93
CA GLU A 283 7.57 -16.80 30.67
C GLU A 283 8.16 -15.51 31.24
N GLN A 284 9.44 -15.55 31.62
CA GLN A 284 10.16 -14.38 32.08
C GLN A 284 10.63 -13.57 30.86
N TRP A 285 10.30 -12.28 30.84
CA TRP A 285 10.80 -11.38 29.81
C TRP A 285 12.26 -10.99 30.09
N ASP A 286 13.17 -11.43 29.23
CA ASP A 286 14.63 -11.19 29.35
C ASP A 286 15.09 -9.88 28.64
N GLY A 287 14.15 -9.01 28.26
CA GLY A 287 14.42 -7.73 27.61
C GLY A 287 14.50 -7.80 26.07
N PRO A 288 14.78 -6.66 25.41
CA PRO A 288 14.90 -6.55 23.96
C PRO A 288 16.22 -7.21 23.49
N GLY A 289 16.23 -8.54 23.34
CA GLY A 289 17.40 -9.29 22.86
C GLY A 289 17.46 -10.78 23.24
N GLY A 290 16.57 -11.26 24.11
CA GLY A 290 16.51 -12.69 24.48
C GLY A 290 15.88 -13.53 23.36
N VAL A 291 16.71 -14.11 22.48
CA VAL A 291 16.30 -15.10 21.48
C VAL A 291 16.20 -16.47 22.16
N LYS A 292 14.97 -16.99 22.30
CA LYS A 292 14.69 -18.42 22.41
C LYS A 292 13.71 -18.78 21.30
N LEU A 293 14.09 -19.75 20.48
CA LEU A 293 13.16 -20.47 19.62
C LEU A 293 12.23 -21.27 20.53
N ILE A 294 10.95 -20.92 20.54
CA ILE A 294 9.92 -21.62 21.31
C ILE A 294 8.95 -22.26 20.32
N GLU A 295 8.51 -23.47 20.64
CA GLU A 295 7.58 -24.24 19.81
C GLU A 295 6.20 -23.55 19.68
N PRO A 296 5.45 -23.80 18.60
CA PRO A 296 4.26 -23.02 18.27
C PRO A 296 3.10 -23.25 19.24
N ILE A 297 2.37 -22.18 19.54
CA ILE A 297 1.08 -22.23 20.24
C ILE A 297 0.05 -22.86 19.30
N GLN A 298 -0.74 -23.82 19.80
CA GLN A 298 -1.85 -24.41 19.05
C GLN A 298 -2.90 -23.33 18.72
N TRP A 299 -3.11 -23.12 17.42
CA TRP A 299 -4.10 -22.18 16.91
C TRP A 299 -5.52 -22.71 17.18
N LYS A 300 -6.40 -21.87 17.72
CA LYS A 300 -7.84 -22.14 17.80
C LYS A 300 -8.60 -21.27 16.79
N PRO A 301 -9.54 -21.83 16.01
CA PRO A 301 -10.36 -21.06 15.08
C PRO A 301 -11.07 -19.88 15.76
N ARG A 302 -11.22 -18.78 15.01
CA ARG A 302 -11.87 -17.53 15.44
C ARG A 302 -13.28 -17.74 16.01
N ASP A 303 -13.92 -18.82 15.60
CA ASP A 303 -15.30 -19.19 15.97
C ASP A 303 -15.42 -19.69 17.42
N GLU A 304 -14.30 -19.98 18.10
CA GLU A 304 -14.26 -20.49 19.48
C GLU A 304 -14.05 -19.40 20.54
N VAL A 305 -13.84 -18.14 20.15
CA VAL A 305 -13.64 -17.02 21.09
C VAL A 305 -14.97 -16.33 21.37
N THR A 306 -15.63 -16.69 22.47
CA THR A 306 -16.81 -15.97 22.98
C THR A 306 -16.38 -14.83 23.91
N GLY A 307 -16.96 -13.63 23.75
CA GLY A 307 -16.83 -12.54 24.76
C GLY A 307 -16.41 -11.14 24.28
N TRP A 308 -16.48 -10.80 23.00
CA TRP A 308 -16.29 -9.40 22.57
C TRP A 308 -17.61 -8.62 22.66
N PRO A 309 -17.64 -7.41 23.25
CA PRO A 309 -18.86 -6.59 23.30
C PRO A 309 -19.20 -6.05 21.91
N ASP A 310 -20.51 -6.04 21.62
CA ASP A 310 -21.09 -5.56 20.36
C ASP A 310 -20.89 -4.04 20.24
N ALA A 311 -20.51 -3.57 19.05
CA ALA A 311 -20.18 -2.16 18.77
C ALA A 311 -21.38 -1.20 18.88
N ARG A 312 -22.56 -1.70 19.23
CA ARG A 312 -23.81 -0.94 19.41
C ARG A 312 -23.95 -0.31 20.80
N ASP A 313 -23.13 -0.70 21.77
CA ASP A 313 -23.23 -0.21 23.15
C ASP A 313 -22.49 1.12 23.41
N ALA A 314 -21.81 1.70 22.41
CA ALA A 314 -20.96 2.88 22.61
C ALA A 314 -21.65 4.26 22.48
N GLY A 315 -22.95 4.34 22.21
CA GLY A 315 -23.75 5.56 22.44
C GLY A 315 -23.26 6.87 21.81
N LEU A 316 -22.50 6.85 20.71
CA LEU A 316 -21.88 8.03 20.10
C LEU A 316 -22.56 8.46 18.80
N LEU A 317 -23.85 8.85 18.86
CA LEU A 317 -24.49 9.63 17.79
C LEU A 317 -25.59 10.54 18.37
N ALA A 318 -25.23 11.75 18.79
CA ALA A 318 -26.17 12.88 18.85
C ALA A 318 -25.43 14.23 18.94
N GLY A 319 -25.63 15.09 17.93
CA GLY A 319 -25.58 16.56 18.10
C GLY A 319 -24.47 17.31 17.38
N ALA A 320 -24.66 17.63 16.09
CA ALA A 320 -23.93 18.72 15.43
C ALA A 320 -24.80 19.98 15.44
N ALA A 321 -24.25 21.09 15.94
CA ALA A 321 -24.86 22.42 15.90
C ALA A 321 -24.60 23.10 14.54
N PRO A 322 -25.48 24.00 14.06
CA PRO A 322 -25.33 24.65 12.75
C PRO A 322 -24.24 25.75 12.75
N PRO A 323 -23.69 26.08 11.56
CA PRO A 323 -22.55 26.99 11.43
C PRO A 323 -22.93 28.47 11.60
N ARG A 324 -21.99 29.27 12.11
CA ARG A 324 -22.10 30.73 12.19
C ARG A 324 -21.64 31.38 10.88
N PRO A 325 -22.31 32.46 10.41
CA PRO A 325 -21.88 33.22 9.24
C PRO A 325 -20.90 34.34 9.62
N GLY A 326 -19.85 34.51 8.82
CA GLY A 326 -19.01 35.72 8.78
C GLY A 326 -17.51 35.49 8.95
N SER A 327 -16.79 35.29 7.85
CA SER A 327 -15.36 35.62 7.73
C SER A 327 -15.08 36.27 6.37
N PRO A 328 -14.12 37.21 6.29
CA PRO A 328 -14.03 38.18 5.19
C PRO A 328 -13.26 37.69 3.97
N ASP A 329 -13.60 38.30 2.82
CA ASP A 329 -13.01 38.09 1.50
C ASP A 329 -11.49 38.29 1.46
N PHE A 330 -10.77 37.33 0.86
CA PHE A 330 -9.38 37.48 0.44
C PHE A 330 -9.31 37.59 -1.08
N THR A 331 -8.74 38.69 -1.58
CA THR A 331 -8.40 38.88 -3.00
C THR A 331 -6.98 38.36 -3.26
N PRO A 332 -6.68 37.69 -4.39
CA PRO A 332 -5.36 37.10 -4.62
C PRO A 332 -4.34 38.16 -5.05
N LEU A 333 -3.15 38.13 -4.45
CA LEU A 333 -1.95 38.78 -5.00
C LEU A 333 -1.34 37.87 -6.06
N SER A 334 -1.02 38.45 -7.22
CA SER A 334 -0.31 37.81 -8.32
C SER A 334 1.06 37.30 -7.86
N ARG A 335 1.39 36.05 -8.18
CA ARG A 335 2.72 35.48 -7.99
C ARG A 335 3.30 35.05 -9.33
N ASP A 336 4.24 35.86 -9.80
CA ASP A 336 5.28 35.45 -10.74
C ASP A 336 6.54 35.10 -9.94
N VAL A 337 7.12 33.94 -10.27
CA VAL A 337 8.49 33.47 -10.00
C VAL A 337 8.83 33.18 -8.52
N VAL A 338 8.67 31.91 -8.10
CA VAL A 338 9.62 31.04 -7.34
C VAL A 338 8.87 29.75 -6.96
N GLU A 339 8.94 28.68 -7.74
CA GLU A 339 8.34 27.38 -7.33
C GLU A 339 9.18 26.19 -7.79
N LYS A 340 9.80 25.53 -6.79
CA LYS A 340 10.05 24.09 -6.68
C LYS A 340 10.63 23.72 -5.30
N THR A 341 11.33 24.65 -4.63
CA THR A 341 11.93 24.40 -3.31
C THR A 341 11.00 24.73 -2.12
N GLU A 342 10.09 25.70 -2.26
CA GLU A 342 9.20 26.09 -1.15
C GLU A 342 8.02 25.13 -0.95
N LEU A 343 7.55 24.46 -2.00
CA LEU A 343 6.40 23.55 -1.91
C LEU A 343 6.76 22.25 -1.16
N THR A 344 7.96 21.71 -1.40
CA THR A 344 8.48 20.55 -0.65
C THR A 344 8.67 20.89 0.82
N ASN A 345 9.16 22.09 1.13
CA ASN A 345 9.28 22.57 2.51
C ASN A 345 7.92 22.79 3.18
N TYR A 346 6.92 23.28 2.46
CA TYR A 346 5.56 23.47 2.98
C TYR A 346 4.88 22.13 3.31
N CYS A 347 4.94 21.15 2.40
CA CYS A 347 4.45 19.80 2.69
C CYS A 347 5.20 19.18 3.88
N TYR A 348 6.53 19.35 3.95
CA TYR A 348 7.36 18.88 5.06
C TYR A 348 6.97 19.49 6.41
N GLU A 349 6.72 20.80 6.46
CA GLU A 349 6.25 21.48 7.68
C GLU A 349 4.84 21.04 8.10
N VAL A 350 3.92 20.86 7.16
CA VAL A 350 2.56 20.40 7.43
C VAL A 350 2.56 18.96 7.98
N PHE A 351 3.35 18.06 7.39
CA PHE A 351 3.48 16.68 7.87
C PHE A 351 4.18 16.59 9.24
N GLN A 352 5.20 17.42 9.50
CA GLN A 352 5.81 17.50 10.84
C GLN A 352 4.83 18.04 11.89
N CYS A 353 4.07 19.09 11.57
CA CYS A 353 3.07 19.64 12.48
C CYS A 353 1.95 18.64 12.77
N LEU A 354 1.48 17.91 11.75
CA LEU A 354 0.44 16.89 11.92
C LEU A 354 0.93 15.69 12.73
N GLY A 355 2.16 15.23 12.47
CA GLY A 355 2.79 14.15 13.24
C GLY A 355 2.98 14.52 14.71
N LEU A 356 3.43 15.75 14.99
CA LEU A 356 3.57 16.27 16.36
C LEU A 356 2.22 16.45 17.06
N ALA A 357 1.18 16.90 16.34
CA ALA A 357 -0.16 17.05 16.88
C ALA A 357 -0.80 15.69 17.24
N ILE A 358 -0.62 14.67 16.40
CA ILE A 358 -1.09 13.31 16.68
C ILE A 358 -0.36 12.69 17.88
N LEU A 359 0.96 12.90 17.99
CA LEU A 359 1.74 12.46 19.14
C LEU A 359 1.30 13.19 20.41
N ALA A 360 1.17 14.51 20.39
CA ALA A 360 0.72 15.30 21.53
C ALA A 360 -0.67 14.87 22.01
N TYR A 361 -1.60 14.62 21.08
CA TYR A 361 -2.95 14.12 21.38
C TYR A 361 -2.91 12.74 22.06
N ASN A 362 -2.16 11.79 21.50
CA ASN A 362 -2.06 10.42 22.03
C ASN A 362 -1.36 10.35 23.39
N PHE A 363 -0.51 11.32 23.72
CA PHE A 363 0.17 11.40 25.02
C PHE A 363 -0.51 12.36 26.01
N GLY A 364 -1.69 12.89 25.67
CA GLY A 364 -2.44 13.80 26.54
C GLY A 364 -1.70 15.10 26.86
N MET A 365 -0.78 15.52 25.98
CA MET A 365 -0.02 16.75 26.13
C MET A 365 -0.94 17.94 25.89
N LYS A 366 -0.87 18.95 26.76
CA LYS A 366 -1.58 20.22 26.57
C LYS A 366 -0.67 21.19 25.85
N VAL A 367 -1.25 22.04 25.02
CA VAL A 367 -0.55 23.17 24.42
C VAL A 367 -1.00 24.41 25.19
N ASP A 368 -0.05 25.15 25.76
CA ASP A 368 -0.35 26.39 26.48
C ASP A 368 -0.75 27.53 25.51
N GLU A 369 -1.17 28.67 26.06
CA GLU A 369 -1.54 29.84 25.25
C GLU A 369 -0.38 30.41 24.42
N ALA A 370 0.87 30.00 24.71
CA ALA A 370 2.07 30.38 23.97
C ALA A 370 2.48 29.35 22.89
N GLY A 371 1.70 28.27 22.71
CA GLY A 371 1.99 27.23 21.72
C GLY A 371 3.04 26.21 22.18
N GLN A 372 3.42 26.18 23.46
CA GLN A 372 4.38 25.22 24.00
C GLN A 372 3.68 23.98 24.56
N PHE A 373 4.28 22.80 24.32
CA PHE A 373 3.77 21.54 24.83
C PHE A 373 4.13 21.36 26.32
N GLU A 374 3.11 21.24 27.16
CA GLU A 374 3.26 20.88 28.57
C GLU A 374 3.26 19.35 28.73
N VAL A 375 4.34 18.83 29.31
CA VAL A 375 4.44 17.41 29.67
C VAL A 375 3.59 17.16 30.92
N PRO A 376 2.62 16.23 30.91
CA PRO A 376 1.81 15.94 32.08
C PRO A 376 2.68 15.49 33.26
N SER A 377 2.36 15.99 34.45
CA SER A 377 3.00 15.51 35.67
C SER A 377 2.67 14.03 35.89
N LYS A 378 3.54 13.28 36.59
CA LYS A 378 3.54 11.80 36.69
C LYS A 378 2.24 11.16 37.23
N GLY A 379 1.23 11.96 37.61
CA GLY A 379 -0.10 11.52 38.06
C GLY A 379 -1.28 11.95 37.20
N GLU A 380 -1.06 12.65 36.07
CA GLU A 380 -2.14 13.21 35.22
C GLU A 380 -2.32 12.47 33.88
N MET A 381 -1.55 11.41 33.63
CA MET A 381 -1.80 10.57 32.46
C MET A 381 -3.18 9.92 32.58
N ARG A 382 -4.03 10.14 31.57
CA ARG A 382 -5.37 9.54 31.51
C ARG A 382 -5.22 8.01 31.57
N PRO A 383 -6.03 7.32 32.39
CA PRO A 383 -6.20 5.89 32.18
C PRO A 383 -7.01 5.69 30.88
N GLU A 384 -6.51 4.71 30.12
CA GLU A 384 -6.99 4.16 28.84
C GLU A 384 -6.53 4.87 27.56
#